data_AF-A0A015KIG8-F1
#
_entry.id   AF-A0A015KIG8-F1
#
_cell.length_a   1.000
_cell.length_b   1.000
_cell.length_c   1.000
_cell.angle_alpha   90.00
_cell.angle_beta   90.00
_cell.angle_gamma   90.00
#
_symmetry.space_group_name_H-M   'P 1'
#
loop_
_entity.id
_entity.type
_entity.pdbx_description
1 polymer ?
#
loop_
_entity_poly.entity_id
_entity_poly.type
_entity_poly.pdbx_seq_one_letter_code
_entity_poly.pdbx_strand_id
1 'polypeptide(L)'
;MSGLYLTYILFFYILYSSEVLAMWPIPQSWLKGNESLKIFPSLDIKCTNIETAEELTQQIFEGAKNRFREFLVNEKYISPNVHFEVSENSLTLHSLNIEITGDKSSKLNLNTDESYELSIPYTSDENNKPLIAHLKASSFVRSLIGL
;
A
#
# COMPACT_ATOMS: atom_id res chain seq x y z
N MET A 1 10.27 43.84 0.36
CA MET A 1 9.61 42.71 -0.34
C MET A 1 9.86 41.41 0.44
N SER A 2 9.20 41.19 1.58
CA SER A 2 9.54 40.03 2.44
C SER A 2 8.35 39.40 3.19
N GLY A 3 7.38 40.20 3.65
CA GLY A 3 6.20 39.65 4.35
C GLY A 3 5.17 38.98 3.43
N LEU A 4 4.82 39.64 2.32
CA LEU A 4 3.79 39.16 1.38
C LEU A 4 4.17 37.85 0.66
N TYR A 5 5.46 37.64 0.40
CA TYR A 5 5.96 36.42 -0.23
C TYR A 5 5.91 35.23 0.74
N LEU A 6 6.24 35.45 2.01
CA LEU A 6 6.21 34.42 3.04
C LEU A 6 4.77 33.98 3.34
N THR A 7 3.82 34.93 3.40
CA THR A 7 2.40 34.61 3.54
C THR A 7 1.85 33.88 2.33
N TYR A 8 2.30 34.21 1.11
CA TYR A 8 1.90 33.49 -0.10
C TYR A 8 2.39 32.04 -0.08
N ILE A 9 3.66 31.81 0.27
CA ILE A 9 4.25 30.46 0.39
C ILE A 9 3.51 29.65 1.46
N LEU A 10 3.27 30.23 2.64
CA LEU A 10 2.53 29.57 3.73
C LEU A 10 1.07 29.27 3.34
N PHE A 11 0.40 30.18 2.65
CA PHE A 11 -0.98 29.99 2.22
C PHE A 11 -1.09 28.89 1.15
N PHE A 12 -0.17 28.83 0.19
CA PHE A 12 -0.08 27.72 -0.76
C PHE A 12 0.31 26.40 -0.08
N TYR A 13 1.21 26.42 0.91
CA TYR A 13 1.59 25.22 1.66
C TYR A 13 0.41 24.67 2.47
N ILE A 14 -0.39 25.55 3.10
CA ILE A 14 -1.59 25.17 3.85
C ILE A 14 -2.69 24.66 2.91
N LEU A 15 -2.91 25.32 1.77
CA LEU A 15 -3.89 24.86 0.76
C LEU A 15 -3.48 23.56 0.06
N TYR A 16 -2.18 23.31 -0.15
CA TYR A 16 -1.68 22.01 -0.61
C TYR A 16 -1.74 20.95 0.49
N SER A 17 -1.63 21.33 1.76
CA SER A 17 -1.64 20.40 2.90
C SER A 17 -3.03 19.89 3.30
N SER A 18 -4.11 20.40 2.69
CA SER A 18 -5.47 19.93 2.98
C SER A 18 -5.74 18.51 2.47
N GLU A 19 -4.91 17.99 1.55
CA GLU A 19 -4.86 16.56 1.26
C GLU A 19 -3.91 15.85 2.23
N VAL A 20 -4.33 15.75 3.49
CA VAL A 20 -3.62 14.96 4.50
C VAL A 20 -3.70 13.48 4.07
N LEU A 21 -2.61 12.99 3.51
CA LEU A 21 -2.45 11.59 3.12
C LEU A 21 -2.58 10.69 4.35
N ALA A 22 -3.41 9.65 4.28
CA ALA A 22 -3.50 8.63 5.32
C ALA A 22 -2.26 7.69 5.37
N MET A 23 -1.11 8.14 4.86
CA MET A 23 0.13 7.37 4.80
C MET A 23 1.10 7.84 5.87
N TRP A 24 1.61 6.91 6.68
CA TRP A 24 2.65 7.17 7.66
C TRP A 24 3.56 5.95 7.86
N PRO A 25 4.89 6.06 7.72
CA PRO A 25 5.60 7.20 7.14
C PRO A 25 5.22 7.41 5.67
N ILE A 26 5.45 8.62 5.15
CA ILE A 26 5.22 8.91 3.73
C ILE A 26 6.28 8.16 2.90
N PRO A 27 5.89 7.41 1.86
CA PRO A 27 6.84 6.75 0.97
C PRO A 27 7.80 7.76 0.33
N GLN A 28 9.06 7.35 0.11
CA GLN A 28 10.08 8.19 -0.50
C GLN A 28 9.67 8.71 -1.89
N SER A 29 8.92 7.91 -2.64
CA SER A 29 8.30 8.26 -3.91
C SER A 29 6.91 7.65 -3.97
N TRP A 30 5.93 8.41 -4.45
CA TRP A 30 4.56 7.92 -4.64
C TRP A 30 3.85 8.73 -5.73
N LEU A 31 2.84 8.10 -6.34
CA LEU A 31 1.90 8.73 -7.25
C LEU A 31 0.51 8.27 -6.88
N LYS A 32 -0.36 9.20 -6.48
CA LYS A 32 -1.77 8.90 -6.18
C LYS A 32 -2.60 9.00 -7.44
N GLY A 33 -3.51 8.04 -7.61
CA GLY A 33 -4.55 8.09 -8.63
C GLY A 33 -5.72 8.98 -8.21
N ASN A 34 -6.57 9.31 -9.17
CA ASN A 34 -7.74 10.19 -8.94
C ASN A 34 -9.03 9.40 -8.65
N GLU A 35 -8.96 8.08 -8.65
CA GLU A 35 -10.10 7.18 -8.52
C GLU A 35 -10.09 6.48 -7.16
N SER A 36 -11.29 6.29 -6.59
CA SER A 36 -11.48 5.47 -5.41
C SER A 36 -11.86 4.05 -5.81
N LEU A 37 -11.16 3.06 -5.26
CA LEU A 37 -11.42 1.64 -5.49
C LEU A 37 -12.14 1.04 -4.28
N LYS A 38 -13.03 0.08 -4.55
CA LYS A 38 -13.59 -0.79 -3.52
C LYS A 38 -12.59 -1.93 -3.25
N ILE A 39 -12.52 -2.40 -2.02
CA ILE A 39 -11.75 -3.60 -1.66
C ILE A 39 -12.72 -4.75 -1.52
N PHE A 40 -12.43 -5.88 -2.17
CA PHE A 40 -13.24 -7.08 -1.99
C PHE A 40 -13.10 -7.60 -0.55
N PRO A 41 -14.19 -7.91 0.17
CA PRO A 41 -14.11 -8.28 1.59
C PRO A 41 -13.19 -9.47 1.89
N SER A 42 -13.05 -10.39 0.93
CA SER A 42 -12.13 -11.52 0.99
C SER A 42 -10.97 -11.34 0.00
N LEU A 43 -10.29 -10.19 0.07
CA LEU A 43 -9.11 -9.88 -0.74
C LEU A 43 -8.10 -11.04 -0.69
N ASP A 44 -7.77 -11.57 -1.86
CA ASP A 44 -6.77 -12.63 -1.98
C ASP A 44 -5.36 -12.04 -1.85
N ILE A 45 -4.48 -12.70 -1.10
CA ILE A 45 -3.11 -12.22 -0.88
C ILE A 45 -2.19 -13.40 -1.16
N LYS A 46 -1.39 -13.28 -2.21
CA LYS A 46 -0.47 -14.31 -2.69
C LYS A 46 0.95 -13.80 -2.59
N CYS A 47 1.87 -14.64 -2.15
CA CYS A 47 3.30 -14.34 -2.23
C CYS A 47 4.00 -15.39 -3.08
N THR A 48 4.65 -14.93 -4.14
CA THR A 48 5.40 -15.80 -5.04
C THR A 48 6.57 -16.44 -4.28
N ASN A 49 6.67 -17.76 -4.35
CA ASN A 49 7.77 -18.55 -3.79
C ASN A 49 8.00 -18.40 -2.27
N ILE A 50 6.95 -18.09 -1.48
CA ILE A 50 7.05 -18.08 -0.01
C ILE A 50 7.23 -19.49 0.55
N GLU A 51 6.63 -20.50 -0.09
CA GLU A 51 6.72 -21.92 0.28
C GLU A 51 8.15 -22.47 0.23
N THR A 52 9.05 -21.79 -0.50
CA THR A 52 10.47 -22.16 -0.56
C THR A 52 11.32 -21.48 0.52
N ALA A 53 10.73 -20.62 1.36
CA ALA A 53 11.44 -19.96 2.45
C ALA A 53 11.55 -20.88 3.68
N GLU A 54 12.33 -20.48 4.68
CA GLU A 54 12.39 -21.17 5.97
C GLU A 54 11.00 -21.18 6.62
N GLU A 55 10.67 -22.26 7.36
CA GLU A 55 9.35 -22.46 7.98
C GLU A 55 8.93 -21.26 8.84
N LEU A 56 9.87 -20.69 9.59
CA LEU A 56 9.63 -19.50 10.40
C LEU A 56 9.19 -18.30 9.56
N THR A 57 9.84 -18.04 8.42
CA THR A 57 9.43 -16.97 7.49
C THR A 57 8.01 -17.19 7.01
N GLN A 58 7.66 -18.43 6.64
CA GLN A 58 6.31 -18.77 6.17
C GLN A 58 5.26 -18.49 7.26
N GLN A 59 5.54 -18.89 8.50
CA GLN A 59 4.64 -18.62 9.63
C GLN A 59 4.48 -17.12 9.90
N ILE A 60 5.56 -16.34 9.84
CA ILE A 60 5.49 -14.88 9.99
C ILE A 60 4.67 -14.26 8.87
N PHE A 61 4.86 -14.70 7.63
CA PHE A 61 4.10 -14.23 6.48
C PHE A 61 2.60 -14.50 6.65
N GLU A 62 2.22 -15.73 7.00
CA GLU A 62 0.83 -16.11 7.22
C GLU A 62 0.18 -15.29 8.35
N GLY A 63 0.92 -15.07 9.44
CA GLY A 63 0.48 -14.21 10.54
C GLY A 63 0.29 -12.75 10.12
N ALA A 64 1.20 -12.19 9.31
CA ALA A 64 1.06 -10.83 8.78
C ALA A 64 -0.12 -10.72 7.81
N LYS A 65 -0.26 -11.67 6.89
CA LYS A 65 -1.36 -11.77 5.93
C LYS A 65 -2.72 -11.76 6.61
N ASN A 66 -2.90 -12.58 7.64
CA ASN A 66 -4.17 -12.68 8.35
C ASN A 66 -4.49 -11.40 9.12
N ARG A 67 -3.51 -10.81 9.82
CA ARG A 67 -3.69 -9.53 10.50
C ARG A 67 -4.06 -8.40 9.54
N PHE A 68 -3.42 -8.35 8.37
CA PHE A 68 -3.73 -7.33 7.36
C PHE A 68 -5.16 -7.49 6.81
N ARG A 69 -5.60 -8.73 6.55
CA ARG A 69 -7.00 -8.99 6.15
C ARG A 69 -8.00 -8.56 7.22
N GLU A 70 -7.74 -8.90 8.48
CA GLU A 70 -8.57 -8.48 9.60
C GLU A 70 -8.61 -6.95 9.74
N PHE A 71 -7.48 -6.29 9.54
CA PHE A 71 -7.38 -4.83 9.53
C PHE A 71 -8.25 -4.23 8.43
N LEU A 72 -8.12 -4.68 7.18
CA LEU A 72 -8.92 -4.15 6.06
C LEU A 72 -10.44 -4.29 6.24
N VAL A 73 -10.90 -5.38 6.85
CA VAL A 73 -12.34 -5.62 7.06
C VAL A 73 -12.88 -4.85 8.26
N ASN A 74 -12.07 -4.72 9.32
CA ASN A 74 -12.50 -4.11 10.58
C ASN A 74 -12.09 -2.64 10.73
N GLU A 75 -11.35 -2.06 9.77
CA GLU A 75 -10.92 -0.68 9.83
C GLU A 75 -12.15 0.24 9.86
N LYS A 76 -12.23 1.04 10.93
CA LYS A 76 -13.29 2.03 11.16
C LYS A 76 -12.75 3.45 11.12
N TYR A 77 -11.43 3.60 11.13
CA TYR A 77 -10.76 4.87 11.06
C TYR A 77 -10.80 5.38 9.61
N ILE A 78 -11.66 6.36 9.40
CA ILE A 78 -11.59 7.25 8.25
C ILE A 78 -10.84 8.48 8.73
N SER A 79 -9.67 8.76 8.14
CA SER A 79 -8.91 9.96 8.47
C SER A 79 -9.83 11.18 8.31
N PRO A 80 -9.96 12.05 9.33
CA PRO A 80 -10.93 13.16 9.31
C PRO A 80 -10.69 14.17 8.18
N ASN A 81 -9.48 14.15 7.61
CA ASN A 81 -9.04 15.03 6.53
C ASN A 81 -9.06 14.33 5.16
N VAL A 82 -9.56 13.10 5.07
CA VAL A 82 -9.70 12.36 3.82
C VAL A 82 -11.18 12.14 3.56
N HIS A 83 -11.74 12.98 2.70
CA HIS A 83 -13.06 12.75 2.11
C HIS A 83 -12.89 12.04 0.78
N PHE A 84 -13.28 10.77 0.71
CA PHE A 84 -13.43 10.05 -0.55
C PHE A 84 -14.90 9.75 -0.79
N GLU A 85 -15.41 10.19 -1.94
CA GLU A 85 -16.68 9.68 -2.47
C GLU A 85 -16.38 8.37 -3.20
N VAL A 86 -16.92 7.26 -2.69
CA VAL A 86 -16.85 5.97 -3.37
C VAL A 86 -18.07 5.86 -4.27
N SER A 87 -17.87 5.99 -5.58
CA SER A 87 -18.94 5.81 -6.56
C SER A 87 -19.50 4.38 -6.50
N GLU A 88 -20.79 4.22 -6.80
CA GLU A 88 -21.39 2.89 -6.94
C GLU A 88 -20.67 2.07 -8.02
N ASN A 89 -20.16 2.73 -9.06
CA ASN A 89 -19.44 2.15 -10.19
C ASN A 89 -17.93 1.99 -9.96
N SER A 90 -17.43 2.27 -8.75
CA SER A 90 -16.01 2.08 -8.43
C SER A 90 -15.56 0.64 -8.68
N LEU A 91 -14.41 0.49 -9.34
CA LEU A 91 -13.78 -0.80 -9.58
C LEU A 91 -13.40 -1.46 -8.25
N THR A 92 -13.38 -2.79 -8.23
CA THR A 92 -13.09 -3.58 -7.02
C THR A 92 -11.74 -4.30 -7.13
N LEU A 93 -10.86 -4.03 -6.16
CA LEU A 93 -9.60 -4.72 -5.95
C LEU A 93 -9.85 -6.08 -5.30
N HIS A 94 -9.43 -7.16 -5.95
CA HIS A 94 -9.70 -8.53 -5.51
C HIS A 94 -8.48 -9.27 -5.02
N SER A 95 -7.28 -8.89 -5.45
CA SER A 95 -6.06 -9.60 -5.09
C SER A 95 -4.89 -8.64 -4.90
N LEU A 96 -3.97 -9.03 -4.03
CA LEU A 96 -2.63 -8.48 -3.88
C LEU A 96 -1.62 -9.60 -4.15
N ASN A 97 -0.79 -9.40 -5.17
CA ASN A 97 0.32 -10.28 -5.49
C ASN A 97 1.63 -9.69 -4.97
N ILE A 98 2.31 -10.45 -4.13
CA ILE A 98 3.57 -10.10 -3.50
C ILE A 98 4.71 -10.88 -4.16
N GLU A 99 5.76 -10.18 -4.55
CA GLU A 99 6.98 -10.76 -5.09
C GLU A 99 8.17 -10.34 -4.21
N ILE A 100 8.91 -11.32 -3.70
CA ILE A 100 10.16 -11.08 -2.96
C ILE A 100 11.33 -11.44 -3.89
N THR A 101 12.11 -10.43 -4.30
CA THR A 101 13.17 -10.63 -5.31
C THR A 101 14.55 -10.93 -4.73
N GLY A 102 14.77 -10.63 -3.45
CA GLY A 102 16.05 -10.87 -2.76
C GLY A 102 15.92 -11.85 -1.61
N ASP A 103 16.40 -11.45 -0.43
CA ASP A 103 16.47 -12.33 0.73
C ASP A 103 15.08 -12.65 1.30
N LYS A 104 14.80 -13.95 1.45
CA LYS A 104 13.56 -14.48 2.03
C LYS A 104 13.69 -14.83 3.51
N SER A 105 14.87 -14.63 4.08
CA SER A 105 15.11 -14.83 5.50
C SER A 105 14.31 -13.82 6.34
N SER A 106 13.86 -14.25 7.52
CA SER A 106 13.32 -13.36 8.54
C SER A 106 14.39 -12.64 9.36
N LYS A 107 15.68 -12.88 9.07
CA LYS A 107 16.80 -12.26 9.79
C LYS A 107 16.94 -10.79 9.40
N LEU A 108 17.11 -9.95 10.41
CA LEU A 108 17.36 -8.53 10.24
C LEU A 108 18.87 -8.29 10.12
N ASN A 109 19.27 -7.56 9.08
CA ASN A 109 20.65 -7.11 8.89
C ASN A 109 20.63 -5.62 8.54
N LEU A 110 21.64 -4.88 8.99
CA LEU A 110 21.84 -3.47 8.63
C LEU A 110 22.05 -3.26 7.14
N ASN A 111 22.52 -4.30 6.44
CA ASN A 111 22.73 -4.27 5.00
C ASN A 111 21.53 -4.81 4.20
N THR A 112 20.40 -5.10 4.87
CA THR A 112 19.20 -5.57 4.18
C THR A 112 18.66 -4.45 3.30
N ASP A 113 18.45 -4.75 2.02
CA ASP A 113 17.78 -3.84 1.11
C ASP A 113 16.37 -3.53 1.64
N GLU A 114 16.10 -2.24 1.82
CA GLU A 114 14.89 -1.71 2.41
C GLU A 114 13.83 -1.24 1.39
N SER A 115 14.08 -1.48 0.10
CA SER A 115 13.19 -1.02 -0.97
C SER A 115 11.96 -1.93 -1.16
N TYR A 116 10.85 -1.28 -1.50
CA TYR A 116 9.66 -1.94 -2.03
C TYR A 116 8.95 -1.01 -3.01
N GLU A 117 8.13 -1.59 -3.87
CA GLU A 117 7.28 -0.90 -4.81
C GLU A 117 5.87 -1.48 -4.72
N LEU A 118 4.89 -0.63 -4.43
CA LEU A 118 3.47 -0.98 -4.42
C LEU A 118 2.79 -0.30 -5.62
N SER A 119 2.17 -1.11 -6.46
CA SER A 119 1.40 -0.67 -7.63
C SER A 119 -0.05 -1.12 -7.49
N ILE A 120 -0.96 -0.15 -7.61
CA ILE A 120 -2.41 -0.36 -7.58
C ILE A 120 -2.96 0.02 -8.95
N PRO A 121 -3.53 -0.93 -9.72
CA PRO A 121 -4.06 -0.62 -11.04
C PRO A 121 -5.34 0.21 -10.94
N TYR A 122 -5.54 1.09 -11.92
CA TYR A 122 -6.75 1.92 -12.05
C TYR A 122 -7.59 1.54 -13.30
N THR A 123 -7.16 0.56 -14.08
CA THR A 123 -7.88 0.01 -15.24
C THR A 123 -7.88 -1.51 -15.19
N SER A 124 -9.00 -2.14 -15.56
CA SER A 124 -9.04 -3.57 -15.84
C SER A 124 -8.54 -3.79 -17.26
N ASP A 125 -7.35 -4.37 -17.42
CA ASP A 125 -6.86 -4.80 -18.73
C ASP A 125 -7.75 -5.93 -19.26
N GLU A 126 -8.66 -5.55 -20.17
CA GLU A 126 -9.59 -6.40 -20.91
C GLU A 126 -10.68 -7.08 -20.07
N ASN A 127 -11.95 -6.83 -20.45
CA ASN A 127 -13.13 -7.64 -20.14
C ASN A 127 -13.21 -8.19 -18.70
N ASN A 128 -13.66 -7.36 -17.76
CA ASN A 128 -14.17 -7.83 -16.46
C ASN A 128 -13.18 -8.63 -15.59
N LYS A 129 -11.87 -8.51 -15.83
CA LYS A 129 -10.88 -9.16 -14.97
C LYS A 129 -10.81 -8.46 -13.61
N PRO A 130 -10.61 -9.22 -12.52
CA PRO A 130 -10.42 -8.63 -11.21
C PRO A 130 -9.19 -7.71 -11.21
N LEU A 131 -9.28 -6.55 -10.55
CA LEU A 131 -8.09 -5.72 -10.32
C LEU A 131 -7.16 -6.42 -9.33
N ILE A 132 -5.88 -6.45 -9.68
CA ILE A 132 -4.80 -7.09 -8.91
C ILE A 132 -3.74 -6.05 -8.57
N ALA A 133 -3.52 -5.78 -7.30
CA ALA A 133 -2.42 -4.96 -6.84
C ALA A 133 -1.13 -5.80 -6.82
N HIS A 134 0.00 -5.14 -7.00
CA HIS A 134 1.31 -5.76 -7.03
C HIS A 134 2.23 -5.09 -6.01
N LEU A 135 2.82 -5.88 -5.11
CA LEU A 135 3.86 -5.47 -4.19
C LEU A 135 5.14 -6.21 -4.53
N LYS A 136 6.17 -5.48 -4.96
CA LYS A 136 7.50 -6.02 -5.19
C LYS A 136 8.42 -5.55 -4.08
N ALA A 137 9.05 -6.46 -3.37
CA ALA A 137 9.93 -6.16 -2.25
C ALA A 137 11.31 -6.79 -2.45
N SER A 138 12.36 -6.04 -2.11
CA SER A 138 13.74 -6.55 -2.19
C SER A 138 14.07 -7.59 -1.12
N SER A 139 13.30 -7.64 -0.03
CA SER A 139 13.44 -8.65 1.02
C SER A 139 12.10 -8.99 1.68
N PHE A 140 12.06 -10.13 2.38
CA PHE A 140 10.88 -10.56 3.14
C PHE A 140 10.41 -9.48 4.12
N VAL A 141 11.32 -8.89 4.89
CA VAL A 141 11.00 -7.83 5.86
C VAL A 141 10.32 -6.65 5.19
N ARG A 142 10.69 -6.30 3.95
CA ARG A 142 10.05 -5.20 3.22
C ARG A 142 8.72 -5.54 2.62
N SER A 143 8.48 -6.80 2.28
CA SER A 143 7.11 -7.24 1.96
C SER A 143 6.15 -7.05 3.14
N LEU A 144 6.64 -7.12 4.39
CA LEU A 144 5.81 -6.86 5.58
C LEU A 144 5.53 -5.38 5.83
N ILE A 145 6.39 -4.47 5.35
CA ILE A 145 6.18 -3.02 5.47
C ILE A 145 5.28 -2.51 4.34
N GLY A 146 5.39 -3.11 3.15
CA GLY A 146 4.52 -2.79 2.02
C GLY A 146 3.10 -3.37 2.15
N LEU A 147 2.91 -4.36 3.03
CA LEU A 147 1.60 -4.83 3.50
C LEU A 147 1.03 -3.85 4.52
#